data_AF-A0A3A8H429-F1
#
_entry.id   AF-A0A3A8H429-F1
#
_cell.length_a   1.000
_cell.length_b   1.000
_cell.length_c   1.000
_cell.angle_alpha   90.00
_cell.angle_beta   90.00
_cell.angle_gamma   90.00
#
_symmetry.space_group_name_H-M   'P 1'
#
loop_
_entity.id
_entity.type
_entity.pdbx_description
1 polymer ?
#
loop_
_entity_poly.entity_id
_entity_poly.type
_entity_poly.pdbx_seq_one_letter_code
_entity_poly.pdbx_strand_id
1 'polypeptide(L)' 'MHGTADVKVEETRTGAILRLTAKDPSQVSEVQRMAEGMQRCMSGSGTPQQGQPSSPGQQQR' A
#
# COMPACT_ATOMS: atom_id res chain seq x y z
N MET A 1 1.32 -14.97 11.54
CA MET A 1 1.63 -14.34 10.24
C MET A 1 2.85 -13.46 10.47
N HIS A 2 4.06 -13.90 10.12
CA HIS A 2 5.25 -13.04 10.19
C HIS A 2 5.24 -12.14 8.96
N GLY A 3 5.30 -10.82 9.15
CA GLY A 3 5.29 -9.84 8.05
C GLY A 3 6.50 -10.03 7.12
N THR A 4 6.30 -9.80 5.83
CA THR A 4 7.26 -10.04 4.73
C THR A 4 8.35 -8.96 4.60
N ALA A 5 8.24 -7.86 5.34
CA ALA A 5 9.25 -6.81 5.37
C ALA A 5 9.32 -6.15 6.75
N ASP A 6 10.51 -5.63 7.06
CA ASP A 6 10.66 -4.56 8.05
C ASP A 6 10.41 -3.21 7.39
N VAL A 7 9.70 -2.34 8.10
CA VAL A 7 9.28 -1.03 7.61
C VAL A 7 9.87 0.04 8.50
N LYS A 8 10.56 1.02 7.90
CA LYS A 8 11.03 2.23 8.58
C LYS A 8 10.55 3.46 7.84
N VAL A 9 10.07 4.44 8.60
CA VAL A 9 9.69 5.75 8.08
C VAL A 9 10.61 6.78 8.71
N GLU A 10 11.23 7.60 7.87
CA GLU A 10 12.03 8.73 8.29
C GLU A 10 11.37 10.03 7.82
N GLU A 11 11.08 10.92 8.77
CA GLU A 11 10.60 12.26 8.44
C GLU A 11 11.78 13.14 8.04
N THR A 12 11.61 13.90 6.96
CA THR A 12 12.58 14.86 6.44
C THR A 12 11.93 16.23 6.36
N ARG A 13 12.75 17.28 6.16
CA ARG A 13 12.24 18.66 6.05
C ARG A 13 11.26 18.87 4.88
N THR A 14 11.30 18.01 3.87
CA THR A 14 10.53 18.16 2.63
C THR A 14 9.52 17.04 2.41
N GLY A 15 9.36 16.10 3.36
CA GLY A 15 8.48 14.95 3.21
C GLY A 15 8.93 13.76 4.05
N ALA A 16 8.60 12.54 3.63
CA ALA A 16 8.99 11.32 4.32
C ALA A 16 9.69 10.33 3.39
N ILE A 17 10.65 9.59 3.93
CA ILE A 17 11.32 8.46 3.27
C ILE A 17 10.80 7.16 3.89
N LEU A 18 10.19 6.30 3.07
CA LEU A 18 9.79 4.95 3.45
C LEU A 18 10.87 3.95 3.01
N ARG A 19 11.37 3.14 3.95
CA ARG A 19 12.32 2.05 3.68
C ARG A 19 11.63 0.72 3.98
N LEU A 20 11.53 -0.12 2.95
CA LEU A 20 11.02 -1.48 3.04
C LEU A 20 12.20 -2.45 2.86
N THR A 21 12.41 -3.33 3.83
CA THR A 21 13.49 -4.31 3.80
C THR A 21 12.90 -5.71 3.89
N ALA A 22 13.08 -6.53 2.86
CA ALA A 22 12.69 -7.93 2.89
C ALA A 22 13.47 -8.67 3.98
N LYS A 23 12.79 -9.55 4.74
CA LYS A 23 13.44 -10.36 5.79
C LYS A 23 14.20 -11.54 5.21
N ASP A 24 13.72 -12.04 4.08
CA ASP A 24 14.32 -13.13 3.34
C ASP A 24 14.56 -12.74 1.87
N PRO A 25 15.62 -13.26 1.21
CA PRO A 25 15.86 -13.01 -0.21
C PRO A 25 14.69 -13.42 -1.12
N SER A 26 13.94 -14.45 -0.72
CA SER A 26 12.76 -14.92 -1.47
C SER A 26 11.59 -13.93 -1.46
N GLN A 27 11.54 -13.01 -0.49
CA GLN A 27 10.47 -12.03 -0.33
C GLN A 27 10.74 -10.72 -1.12
N VAL A 28 11.93 -10.55 -1.69
CA VAL A 28 12.33 -9.32 -2.38
C VAL A 28 11.35 -8.92 -3.48
N SER A 29 10.89 -9.89 -4.28
CA SER A 29 9.92 -9.63 -5.36
C SER A 29 8.57 -9.12 -4.82
N GLU A 30 8.12 -9.62 -3.69
CA GLU A 30 6.87 -9.20 -3.05
C GLU A 30 6.99 -7.78 -2.48
N VAL A 31 8.12 -7.48 -1.82
CA VAL A 31 8.40 -6.14 -1.29
C VAL A 31 8.51 -5.10 -2.40
N GLN A 32 9.09 -5.46 -3.54
CA GLN A 32 9.13 -4.59 -4.72
C GLN A 32 7.72 -4.29 -5.26
N ARG A 33 6.88 -5.32 -5.42
CA ARG A 33 5.48 -5.13 -5.86
C ARG A 33 4.70 -4.23 -4.91
N MET A 34 4.93 -4.36 -3.61
CA MET A 34 4.32 -3.50 -2.61
C MET A 34 4.74 -2.03 -2.79
N ALA A 35 6.04 -1.77 -2.95
CA ALA A 35 6.56 -0.43 -3.17
C ALA A 35 6.00 0.20 -4.46
N GLU A 36 5.94 -0.57 -5.56
CA GLU A 36 5.33 -0.13 -6.82
C GLU A 36 3.84 0.20 -6.68
N GLY A 37 3.10 -0.65 -5.97
CA GLY A 37 1.68 -0.42 -5.68
C GLY A 37 1.46 0.86 -4.88
N MET A 38 2.26 1.08 -3.85
CA MET A 38 2.21 2.31 -3.05
C MET A 38 2.52 3.55 -3.88
N GLN A 39 3.54 3.49 -4.74
CA GLN A 39 3.89 4.60 -5.64
C GLN A 39 2.70 4.94 -6.55
N ARG A 40 2.05 3.95 -7.16
CA ARG A 40 0.89 4.17 -8.03
C ARG A 40 -0.27 4.84 -7.29
N CYS A 41 -0.55 4.41 -6.05
CA CYS A 41 -1.59 5.02 -5.22
C CYS A 41 -1.27 6.48 -4.87
N MET A 42 0.00 6.81 -4.63
CA MET A 42 0.42 8.17 -4.23
C MET A 42 0.58 9.13 -5.41
N SER A 43 0.89 8.65 -6.62
CA SER A 43 1.06 9.48 -7.82
C SER A 43 -0.25 10.04 -8.40
N GLY A 44 -1.41 9.76 -7.78
CA GLY A 44 -2.71 10.33 -8.19
C GLY A 44 -3.25 9.84 -9.54
N SER A 45 -2.52 9.00 -10.26
CA SER A 45 -2.92 8.42 -11.54
C SER A 45 -3.14 6.90 -11.39
N GLY A 46 -4.27 6.51 -10.81
CA GLY A 46 -4.65 5.12 -10.68
C GLY A 46 -5.80 4.94 -9.71
N THR A 47 -7.02 5.16 -10.20
CA THR A 47 -8.29 4.81 -9.52
C THR A 47 -8.18 3.53 -8.69
N PRO A 48 -8.65 3.50 -7.43
CA PRO A 48 -9.24 2.27 -6.92
C PRO A 48 -10.60 2.11 -7.59
N GLN A 49 -10.63 1.63 -8.84
CA GLN A 49 -11.84 0.97 -9.33
C GLN A 49 -11.84 -0.43 -8.72
N GLN A 50 -12.22 -0.51 -7.46
CA GLN A 50 -13.02 -1.61 -6.87
C GLN A 50 -13.25 -1.28 -5.40
N GLY A 51 -14.19 -0.37 -5.21
CA GLY A 51 -14.82 -0.06 -3.94
C GLY A 51 -16.16 0.57 -4.25
N GLN A 52 -16.96 -0.09 -5.09
CA GLN A 52 -18.39 0.21 -5.11
C GLN A 52 -18.87 -0.08 -3.68
N PRO A 53 -19.34 0.91 -2.91
CA PRO A 53 -19.95 0.60 -1.64
C PRO A 53 -21.17 -0.25 -1.96
N SER A 54 -21.22 -1.48 -1.45
CA SER A 54 -22.48 -2.19 -1.30
C SER A 54 -23.30 -1.43 -0.26
N SER A 55 -23.94 -0.34 -0.68
CA SER A 55 -25.12 0.18 0.00
C SER A 55 -26.33 -0.47 -0.66
N PRO A 56 -27.04 -1.32 0.08
CA PRO A 56 -28.47 -1.17 0.12
C PRO A 56 -28.93 -1.16 1.58
N GLY A 57 -28.60 -0.09 2.28
CA GLY A 57 -29.46 0.43 3.34
C GLY A 57 -30.54 1.30 2.72
N GLN A 58 -31.37 0.75 1.84
CA GLN A 58 -32.60 1.34 1.29
C GLN A 58 -33.49 0.20 0.78
N GLN A 59 -34.23 -0.41 1.69
CA GLN A 59 -35.57 -0.90 1.36
C GLN A 59 -36.50 -0.52 2.49
N GLN A 60 -36.99 0.71 2.38
CA GLN A 60 -38.23 1.18 2.97
C GLN A 60 -39.37 0.31 2.43
N ARG A 61 -39.98 -0.50 3.31
CA ARG A 61 -41.42 -0.77 3.38
C ARG A 61 -41.72 -1.62 4.60
#